data_AF-A0ABD1X679-F1
#
_entry.id   AF-A0ABD1X679-F1
#
_cell.length_a   1.000
_cell.length_b   1.000
_cell.length_c   1.000
_cell.angle_alpha   90.00
_cell.angle_beta   90.00
_cell.angle_gamma   90.00
#
_symmetry.space_group_name_H-M   'P 1'
#
loop_
_entity.id
_entity.type
_entity.pdbx_description
1 polymer ?
#
loop_
_entity_poly.entity_id
_entity_poly.type
_entity_poly.pdbx_seq_one_letter_code
_entity_poly.pdbx_strand_id
1 'polypeptide(L)'
;MISGYSHNGEDGEALELFVEMYNQRMGFDQATLLAILNAIASLQNVNVGRQIHVLIVKSGYQSDNFVLNSLVDSYGKCSHVGNALRVFDECSNPDLPSFTSIIIAYA
;
A
#
# COMPACT_ATOMS: atom_id res chain seq x y z
N MET A 1 1.37 16.35 -2.46
CA MET A 1 0.22 16.58 -3.37
C MET A 1 -0.73 15.39 -3.28
N ILE A 2 -0.32 14.19 -3.70
CA ILE A 2 -1.10 12.94 -3.53
C ILE A 2 -1.46 12.67 -2.05
N SER A 3 -0.54 12.92 -1.12
CA SER A 3 -0.79 12.81 0.32
C SER A 3 -1.87 13.76 0.85
N GLY A 4 -2.09 14.90 0.18
CA GLY A 4 -3.14 15.86 0.55
C GLY A 4 -4.54 15.40 0.12
N TYR A 5 -4.64 14.79 -1.06
CA TYR A 5 -5.90 14.23 -1.57
C TYR A 5 -6.37 13.02 -0.75
N SER A 6 -5.45 12.09 -0.43
CA SER A 6 -5.78 10.94 0.43
C SER A 6 -6.19 11.35 1.85
N HIS A 7 -5.75 12.51 2.35
CA HIS A 7 -6.19 13.01 3.66
C HIS A 7 -7.58 13.66 3.65
N ASN A 8 -8.10 14.03 2.47
CA ASN A 8 -9.40 14.69 2.30
C ASN A 8 -10.54 13.73 1.92
N GLY A 9 -10.27 12.42 1.83
CA GLY A 9 -11.25 11.42 1.37
C GLY A 9 -11.46 11.41 -0.15
N GLU A 10 -10.61 12.11 -0.89
CA GLU A 10 -10.55 12.14 -2.35
C GLU A 10 -9.58 11.05 -2.85
N ASP A 11 -9.82 9.82 -2.38
CA ASP A 11 -8.94 8.67 -2.62
C ASP A 11 -8.93 8.23 -4.09
N GLY A 12 -10.02 8.50 -4.82
CA GLY A 12 -10.10 8.27 -6.27
C GLY A 12 -9.18 9.20 -7.04
N GLU A 13 -9.23 10.49 -6.72
CA GLU A 13 -8.40 11.54 -7.30
C GLU A 13 -6.92 11.32 -6.97
N ALA A 14 -6.62 10.88 -5.74
CA ALA A 14 -5.26 10.51 -5.35
C ALA A 14 -4.69 9.40 -6.26
N LEU A 15 -5.52 8.41 -6.61
CA LEU A 15 -5.13 7.33 -7.51
C LEU A 15 -4.99 7.80 -8.95
N GLU A 16 -5.90 8.64 -9.45
CA GLU A 16 -5.81 9.22 -10.79
C GLU A 16 -4.53 10.04 -10.98
N LEU A 17 -4.19 10.90 -9.99
CA LEU A 17 -2.96 11.67 -9.98
C LEU A 17 -1.71 10.78 -9.96
N PHE A 18 -1.75 9.66 -9.23
CA PHE A 18 -0.66 8.69 -9.25
C PHE A 18 -0.48 8.03 -10.61
N VAL A 19 -1.58 7.65 -11.27
CA VAL A 19 -1.54 7.09 -12.62
C VAL A 19 -0.96 8.10 -13.61
N GLU A 20 -1.37 9.37 -13.53
CA GLU A 20 -0.80 10.43 -14.35
C GLU A 20 0.70 10.60 -14.09
N MET A 21 1.10 10.66 -12.81
CA MET A 21 2.50 10.78 -12.41
C MET A 21 3.36 9.64 -12.97
N TYR A 22 2.86 8.41 -12.88
CA TYR A 22 3.50 7.22 -13.42
C TYR A 22 3.62 7.26 -14.96
N ASN A 23 2.55 7.67 -15.66
CA ASN A 23 2.53 7.79 -17.11
C ASN A 23 3.48 8.87 -17.63
N GLN A 24 3.67 9.95 -16.88
CA GLN A 24 4.65 11.00 -17.16
C GLN A 24 6.09 10.61 -16.80
N ARG A 25 6.32 9.36 -16.35
CA ARG A 25 7.61 8.85 -15.86
C ARG A 25 8.22 9.68 -14.75
N MET A 26 7.38 10.35 -13.96
CA MET A 26 7.82 10.96 -12.73
C MET A 26 8.11 9.87 -11.70
N GLY A 27 9.14 10.10 -10.88
CA GLY A 27 9.44 9.21 -9.76
C GLY A 27 8.37 9.27 -8.69
N PHE A 28 8.30 8.23 -7.88
CA PHE A 28 7.56 8.20 -6.63
C PHE A 28 8.53 7.87 -5.49
N ASP A 29 8.14 8.23 -4.28
CA ASP A 29 8.88 7.95 -3.06
C ASP A 29 8.03 7.14 -2.08
N GLN A 30 8.62 6.86 -0.91
CA GLN A 30 7.98 6.15 0.18
C GLN A 30 6.65 6.83 0.59
N ALA A 31 6.62 8.16 0.72
CA ALA A 31 5.43 8.91 1.12
C ALA A 31 4.29 8.78 0.09
N THR A 32 4.64 8.77 -1.19
CA THR A 32 3.67 8.55 -2.27
C THR A 32 3.03 7.16 -2.17
N LEU A 33 3.85 6.11 -1.96
CA LEU A 33 3.36 4.74 -1.84
C LEU A 33 2.42 4.59 -0.63
N LEU A 34 2.77 5.17 0.52
CA LEU A 34 1.92 5.14 1.72
C LEU A 34 0.56 5.81 1.47
N ALA A 35 0.54 6.95 0.79
CA ALA A 35 -0.71 7.64 0.45
C ALA A 35 -1.59 6.78 -0.48
N ILE A 36 -0.99 6.12 -1.47
CA ILE A 36 -1.75 5.29 -2.43
C ILE A 36 -2.23 3.98 -1.79
N LEU A 37 -1.46 3.36 -0.90
CA LEU A 37 -1.89 2.17 -0.17
C LEU A 37 -3.09 2.46 0.74
N ASN A 38 -3.10 3.64 1.38
CA ASN A 38 -4.25 4.13 2.15
C ASN A 38 -5.47 4.38 1.26
N ALA A 39 -5.30 5.07 0.14
CA ALA A 39 -6.37 5.32 -0.81
C ALA A 39 -6.99 4.01 -1.33
N ILE A 40 -6.17 3.02 -1.66
CA ILE A 40 -6.63 1.69 -2.10
C ILE A 40 -7.42 0.97 -1.01
N ALA A 41 -6.96 1.06 0.24
CA ALA A 41 -7.65 0.46 1.38
C ALA A 41 -9.03 1.09 1.62
N SER A 42 -9.12 2.41 1.47
CA SER A 42 -10.37 3.17 1.56
C SER A 42 -11.34 2.80 0.44
N LEU A 43 -10.84 2.74 -0.81
CA LEU A 43 -11.61 2.37 -2.00
C LEU A 43 -11.94 0.87 -2.10
N GLN A 44 -11.41 0.03 -1.19
CA GLN A 44 -11.58 -1.43 -1.19
C GLN A 44 -11.16 -2.10 -2.53
N ASN A 45 -10.18 -1.51 -3.23
CA ASN A 45 -9.82 -1.92 -4.59
C ASN A 45 -8.57 -2.81 -4.64
N VAL A 46 -8.74 -4.10 -4.32
CA VAL A 46 -7.62 -5.06 -4.28
C VAL A 46 -6.87 -5.21 -5.61
N ASN A 47 -7.52 -4.98 -6.75
CA ASN A 47 -6.88 -5.15 -8.05
C ASN A 47 -5.83 -4.06 -8.29
N VAL A 48 -6.09 -2.85 -7.81
CA VAL A 48 -5.08 -1.78 -7.79
C VAL A 48 -4.03 -2.09 -6.73
N GLY A 49 -4.41 -2.58 -5.55
CA GLY A 49 -3.48 -3.04 -4.51
C GLY A 49 -2.44 -4.05 -5.02
N ARG A 50 -2.86 -5.01 -5.86
CA ARG A 50 -1.96 -5.97 -6.51
C ARG A 50 -1.00 -5.32 -7.50
N GLN A 51 -1.43 -4.31 -8.25
CA GLN A 51 -0.55 -3.57 -9.16
C GLN A 51 0.50 -2.76 -8.39
N ILE A 52 0.08 -2.09 -7.31
CA ILE A 52 1.00 -1.34 -6.44
C ILE A 52 1.97 -2.29 -5.72
N HIS A 53 1.52 -3.45 -5.27
CA HIS A 53 2.40 -4.47 -4.71
C HIS A 53 3.51 -4.87 -5.70
N VAL A 54 3.17 -5.18 -6.96
CA VAL A 54 4.18 -5.48 -7.99
C VAL A 54 5.12 -4.29 -8.20
N LEU A 55 4.60 -3.07 -8.15
CA LEU A 55 5.41 -1.85 -8.28
C LEU A 55 6.41 -1.71 -7.12
N ILE A 56 5.99 -1.93 -5.88
CA ILE A 56 6.82 -1.91 -4.66
C ILE A 56 7.99 -2.89 -4.78
N VAL A 57 7.71 -4.12 -5.22
CA VAL A 57 8.73 -5.15 -5.45
C VAL A 57 9.71 -4.71 -6.53
N LYS A 58 9.21 -4.25 -7.68
CA LYS A 58 10.05 -3.83 -8.82
C LYS A 58 10.92 -2.60 -8.54
N SER A 59 10.47 -1.73 -7.64
CA SER A 59 11.18 -0.51 -7.25
C SER A 59 12.07 -0.67 -6.02
N GLY A 60 12.12 -1.87 -5.42
CA GLY A 60 12.99 -2.18 -4.28
C GLY A 60 12.44 -1.73 -2.91
N TYR A 61 11.23 -1.19 -2.85
CA TYR A 61 10.59 -0.78 -1.59
C TYR A 61 10.08 -1.96 -0.75
N GLN A 62 10.19 -3.20 -1.24
CA GLN A 62 9.86 -4.40 -0.46
C GLN A 62 10.75 -4.58 0.78
N SER A 63 11.89 -3.88 0.87
CA SER A 63 12.76 -3.90 2.07
C SER A 63 12.43 -2.78 3.06
N ASP A 64 11.48 -1.90 2.74
CA ASP A 64 11.03 -0.81 3.59
C ASP A 64 9.87 -1.28 4.47
N ASN A 65 10.12 -1.42 5.78
CA ASN A 65 9.12 -1.91 6.72
C ASN A 65 7.86 -1.04 6.78
N PHE A 66 7.98 0.29 6.60
CA PHE A 66 6.78 1.15 6.60
C PHE A 66 5.90 0.86 5.38
N VAL A 67 6.50 0.68 4.22
CA VAL A 67 5.77 0.34 2.98
C VAL A 67 5.16 -1.06 3.09
N LEU A 68 5.91 -2.04 3.58
CA LEU A 68 5.39 -3.39 3.81
C LEU A 68 4.22 -3.40 4.79
N ASN A 69 4.35 -2.73 5.93
CA ASN A 69 3.30 -2.67 6.94
C ASN A 69 2.02 -2.01 6.40
N SER A 70 2.17 -0.93 5.64
CA SER A 70 1.04 -0.29 4.95
C SER A 70 0.42 -1.19 3.89
N LEU A 71 1.20 -2.02 3.21
CA LEU A 71 0.71 -2.99 2.24
C LEU A 71 -0.08 -4.14 2.90
N VAL A 72 0.42 -4.67 4.03
CA VAL A 72 -0.29 -5.66 4.86
C VAL A 72 -1.62 -5.09 5.35
N ASP A 73 -1.61 -3.87 5.91
CA ASP A 73 -2.81 -3.16 6.37
C ASP A 73 -3.81 -2.94 5.22
N SER A 74 -3.34 -2.51 4.04
CA SER A 74 -4.18 -2.30 2.87
C SER A 74 -4.86 -3.59 2.40
N TYR A 75 -4.13 -4.72 2.34
CA TYR A 75 -4.74 -6.01 2.01
C TYR A 75 -5.72 -6.50 3.08
N GLY A 76 -5.40 -6.30 4.37
CA GLY A 76 -6.29 -6.64 5.48
C GLY A 76 -7.61 -5.86 5.39
N LYS A 77 -7.54 -4.54 5.22
CA LYS A 77 -8.71 -3.67 5.03
C LYS A 77 -9.55 -4.04 3.82
N CYS A 78 -8.93 -4.54 2.74
CA CYS A 78 -9.65 -5.06 1.57
C CYS A 78 -10.24 -6.47 1.79
N SER A 79 -10.19 -7.06 3.00
CA SER A 79 -10.60 -8.45 3.28
C SER A 79 -9.81 -9.52 2.51
N HIS A 80 -8.55 -9.23 2.14
CA HIS A 80 -7.68 -10.15 1.42
C HIS A 80 -6.52 -10.64 2.29
N VAL A 81 -6.88 -11.27 3.41
CA VAL A 81 -5.96 -11.70 4.48
C VAL A 81 -4.87 -12.65 3.96
N GLY A 82 -5.17 -13.52 3.00
CA GLY A 82 -4.15 -14.40 2.40
C GLY A 82 -3.03 -13.65 1.68
N ASN A 83 -3.34 -12.50 1.05
CA ASN A 83 -2.31 -11.64 0.46
C ASN A 83 -1.57 -10.85 1.54
N ALA A 84 -2.25 -10.40 2.58
CA ALA A 84 -1.63 -9.74 3.74
C ALA A 84 -0.61 -10.68 4.42
N LEU A 85 -0.98 -11.94 4.66
CA LEU A 85 -0.10 -12.94 5.25
C LEU A 85 1.11 -13.22 4.35
N ARG A 86 0.90 -13.36 3.05
CA ARG A 86 2.01 -13.58 2.12
C ARG A 86 3.03 -12.44 2.14
N VAL A 87 2.58 -11.19 2.16
CA VAL A 87 3.48 -10.02 2.28
C VAL A 87 4.22 -10.04 3.62
N PHE A 88 3.52 -10.39 4.70
CA PHE A 88 4.12 -10.53 6.02
C PHE A 88 5.18 -11.62 6.06
N ASP A 89 4.94 -12.79 5.45
CA ASP A 89 5.89 -13.90 5.36
C ASP A 89 7.11 -13.57 4.50
N GLU A 90 6.96 -12.68 3.51
CA GLU A 90 8.05 -12.15 2.68
C GLU A 90 8.90 -11.09 3.43
N CYS A 91 8.42 -10.57 4.58
CA CYS A 91 9.15 -9.63 5.41
C CYS A 91 10.27 -10.34 6.18
N SER A 92 11.53 -10.00 5.88
CA SER A 92 12.69 -10.65 6.52
C SER A 92 12.87 -10.27 8.00
N ASN A 93 12.40 -9.10 8.42
CA ASN A 93 12.54 -8.58 9.79
C ASN A 93 11.26 -7.84 10.22
N PRO A 94 10.17 -8.58 10.53
CA PRO A 94 8.91 -7.97 10.95
C PRO A 94 9.08 -7.24 12.29
N ASP A 95 8.53 -6.04 12.38
CA ASP A 95 8.51 -5.23 13.60
C ASP A 95 7.16 -5.34 14.32
N LEU A 96 7.06 -4.77 15.52
CA LEU A 96 5.82 -4.81 16.31
C LEU A 96 4.60 -4.29 15.51
N PRO A 97 4.70 -3.19 14.74
CA PRO A 97 3.64 -2.80 13.80
C PRO A 97 3.27 -3.89 12.79
N SER A 98 4.22 -4.61 12.18
CA SER A 98 3.92 -5.73 11.25
C SER A 98 3.02 -6.79 11.90
N PHE A 99 3.35 -7.22 13.13
CA PHE A 99 2.55 -8.20 13.88
C PHE A 99 1.15 -7.66 14.23
N THR A 100 1.06 -6.37 14.57
CA THR A 100 -0.23 -5.73 14.86
C THR A 100 -1.11 -5.68 13.61
N SER A 101 -0.54 -5.31 12.46
CA SER A 101 -1.25 -5.25 11.18
C SER A 101 -1.81 -6.62 10.77
N ILE A 102 -1.04 -7.72 10.92
CA ILE A 102 -1.54 -9.04 10.55
C ILE A 102 -2.64 -9.53 11.50
N ILE A 103 -2.52 -9.29 12.82
CA ILE A 103 -3.57 -9.64 13.79
C ILE A 103 -4.87 -8.90 13.46
N ILE A 104 -4.79 -7.59 13.14
CA ILE A 104 -5.94 -6.80 12.73
C ILE A 104 -6.55 -7.33 11.43
N ALA A 105 -5.74 -7.77 10.47
CA ALA A 105 -6.24 -8.33 9.22
C ALA A 105 -7.07 -9.62 9.42
N TYR A 106 -6.85 -10.37 10.51
CA TYR A 106 -7.62 -11.58 10.85
C TYR A 106 -8.86 -11.31 11.72
N ALA A 107 -8.99 -10.12 12.30
CA ALA A 107 -10.07 -9.75 13.21
C ALA A 107 -11.33 -9.31 12.47
#